data_AF-X0QIJ6-F1
#
_entry.id   AF-X0QIJ6-F1
#
_cell.length_a   1.000
_cell.length_b   1.000
_cell.length_c   1.000
_cell.angle_alpha   90.00
_cell.angle_beta   90.00
_cell.angle_gamma   90.00
#
_symmetry.space_group_name_H-M   'P 1'
#
loop_
_entity.id
_entity.type
_entity.pdbx_description
1 polymer ?
#
loop_
_entity_poly.entity_id
_entity_poly.type
_entity_poly.pdbx_seq_one_letter_code
_entity_poly.pdbx_strand_id
1 'polypeptide(L)'
;MIAKKALGLPLKGLRFAIKSGDTLVKTASTQVTRFKTRFDEKKSANALDEQPVAKRNYAKASEQADLSAQEQSIDMREFEFTKAPINWIPAAILVATPIAAAVITPWYLWTHEVSAPVWGVFGAFMVWTGISITAGYHRLLSHRAYKAHPIVKNFLLLGSTLAVQGSAFDWVSGHRTHHRHVDDRLDDPYSAQRGFWFSHIGWMLRNYLSGKFDYKNIPDLTKDRVLQIQHKYYGLWVVAMNVGMVAAIGWLIGDVWGTLLIAGLLRLVLTHHFTFFINSLCHMFGTRPYTDTNSARDNFFLAIFTWGEGYHNYHHFFQYDYRNGVKWWQYDPTKWLIAGLSKIGLTTDLRTVDDTTIKHAEVQMQFKAAQQQIDTATSTGLDLPHAMKSFQDRIKFEYDAFKQTVEEWQSLKAQTIEMKKIECADRLREVDDKLKHDYAKIEQKILEHNSNLKTAFRSIGANEKAA
;
A
#
# COMPACT_ATOMS: atom_id res chain seq x y z
N MET A 1 -5.88 -0.02 -43.49
CA MET A 1 -4.77 -0.11 -42.51
C MET A 1 -4.81 1.17 -41.70
N ILE A 2 -4.69 1.09 -40.37
CA ILE A 2 -5.05 2.11 -39.34
C ILE A 2 -6.49 1.90 -38.82
N ALA A 3 -6.62 1.95 -37.49
CA ALA A 3 -7.78 1.61 -36.64
C ALA A 3 -7.98 0.11 -36.30
N LYS A 4 -6.94 -0.55 -35.79
CA LYS A 4 -7.05 -1.83 -35.06
C LYS A 4 -6.24 -1.77 -33.75
N LYS A 5 -6.62 -0.90 -32.81
CA LYS A 5 -6.13 -0.93 -31.41
C LYS A 5 -6.90 0.05 -30.51
N ALA A 6 -8.11 -0.32 -30.12
CA ALA A 6 -8.72 0.21 -28.91
C ALA A 6 -9.65 -0.87 -28.35
N LEU A 7 -9.47 -1.20 -27.06
CA LEU A 7 -10.30 -2.10 -26.25
C LEU A 7 -10.06 -3.61 -26.45
N GLY A 8 -8.83 -4.04 -26.13
CA GLY A 8 -8.59 -5.42 -25.70
C GLY A 8 -8.97 -5.62 -24.24
N LEU A 9 -10.22 -6.01 -23.99
CA LEU A 9 -10.66 -6.58 -22.70
C LEU A 9 -11.11 -8.03 -22.95
N PRO A 10 -10.59 -9.03 -22.23
CA PRO A 10 -11.08 -10.40 -22.34
C PRO A 10 -12.45 -10.54 -21.66
N LEU A 11 -13.48 -10.80 -22.45
CA LEU A 11 -14.81 -11.22 -22.01
C LEU A 11 -14.72 -12.62 -21.38
N LYS A 12 -14.67 -12.71 -20.05
CA LYS A 12 -15.15 -13.89 -19.29
C LYS A 12 -15.73 -13.47 -17.94
N GLY A 13 -17.04 -13.67 -17.78
CA GLY A 13 -17.64 -13.92 -16.46
C GLY A 13 -18.61 -12.87 -15.90
N LEU A 14 -19.58 -12.38 -16.69
CA LEU A 14 -20.80 -11.80 -16.13
C LEU A 14 -21.93 -12.82 -16.23
N ARG A 15 -22.10 -13.64 -15.18
CA ARG A 15 -23.36 -14.33 -14.90
C ARG A 15 -24.21 -13.38 -14.08
N PHE A 16 -25.11 -12.63 -14.72
CA PHE A 16 -26.22 -11.99 -14.03
C PHE A 16 -27.34 -13.01 -13.89
N ALA A 17 -27.64 -13.38 -12.64
CA ALA A 17 -28.88 -14.04 -12.29
C ALA A 17 -30.00 -12.99 -12.24
N ILE A 18 -31.02 -13.20 -13.05
CA ILE A 18 -32.30 -12.51 -12.98
C ILE A 18 -32.99 -12.93 -11.68
N LYS A 19 -33.24 -11.98 -10.77
CA LYS A 19 -34.33 -12.08 -9.79
C LYS A 19 -34.87 -10.71 -9.44
N SER A 20 -36.11 -10.50 -9.87
CA SER A 20 -37.18 -9.61 -9.38
C SER A 20 -36.79 -8.22 -8.88
N GLY A 21 -37.26 -7.22 -9.62
CA GLY A 21 -37.43 -5.86 -9.12
C GLY A 21 -38.39 -5.84 -7.94
N ASP A 22 -37.93 -5.24 -6.85
CA ASP A 22 -38.68 -4.45 -5.87
C ASP A 22 -37.76 -4.15 -4.67
N THR A 23 -36.67 -3.41 -4.89
CA THR A 23 -35.83 -2.92 -3.77
C THR A 23 -34.92 -1.73 -4.08
N LEU A 24 -35.20 -0.94 -5.12
CA LEU A 24 -34.34 0.20 -5.52
C LEU A 24 -35.01 1.58 -5.48
N VAL A 25 -36.19 1.71 -4.87
CA VAL A 25 -36.89 3.01 -4.72
C VAL A 25 -36.82 3.59 -3.29
N LYS A 26 -36.25 2.88 -2.30
CA LYS A 26 -36.18 3.36 -0.90
C LYS A 26 -34.87 4.01 -0.46
N THR A 27 -33.87 4.16 -1.35
CA THR A 27 -32.55 4.70 -0.96
C THR A 27 -32.24 6.08 -1.55
N ALA A 28 -33.08 6.60 -2.45
CA ALA A 28 -32.92 7.93 -3.05
C ALA A 28 -33.57 9.06 -2.22
N SER A 29 -34.48 8.73 -1.30
CA SER A 29 -35.19 9.71 -0.46
C SER A 29 -34.46 10.11 0.83
N THR A 30 -33.30 9.51 1.13
CA THR A 30 -32.58 9.72 2.41
C THR A 30 -31.38 10.67 2.28
N GLN A 31 -30.97 11.05 1.06
CA GLN A 31 -29.87 12.00 0.85
C GLN A 31 -30.32 13.43 0.49
N VAL A 32 -31.59 13.65 0.13
CA VAL A 32 -32.11 14.99 -0.20
C VAL A 32 -32.54 15.78 1.05
N THR A 33 -32.75 15.12 2.19
CA THR A 33 -33.17 15.77 3.45
C THR A 33 -32.01 16.39 4.23
N ARG A 34 -30.75 16.23 3.80
CA ARG A 34 -29.56 16.72 4.53
C ARG A 34 -28.98 18.04 4.02
N PHE A 35 -29.56 18.61 2.96
CA PHE A 35 -29.11 19.89 2.37
C PHE A 35 -30.03 21.08 2.67
N LYS A 36 -31.17 20.86 3.35
CA LYS A 36 -32.16 21.91 3.63
C LYS A 36 -32.13 22.47 5.06
N THR A 37 -31.26 21.97 5.94
CA THR A 37 -31.18 22.41 7.35
C THR A 37 -30.01 23.36 7.66
N ARG A 38 -29.29 23.87 6.65
CA ARG A 38 -28.15 24.79 6.87
C ARG A 38 -28.44 26.26 6.54
N PHE A 39 -29.67 26.60 6.17
CA PHE A 39 -30.06 27.97 5.81
C PHE A 39 -31.09 28.64 6.72
N ASP A 40 -31.58 27.95 7.77
CA ASP A 40 -32.48 28.54 8.78
C ASP A 40 -31.82 28.84 10.14
N GLU A 41 -30.53 28.55 10.32
CA GLU A 41 -29.81 28.84 11.58
C GLU A 41 -29.38 30.31 11.76
N LYS A 42 -29.63 31.19 10.77
CA LYS A 42 -29.20 32.61 10.84
C LYS A 42 -30.27 33.61 11.28
N LYS A 43 -31.42 33.15 11.80
CA LYS A 43 -32.48 34.03 12.31
C LYS A 43 -33.00 33.74 13.73
N SER A 44 -32.31 32.91 14.51
CA SER A 44 -32.64 32.73 15.95
C SER A 44 -31.47 33.03 16.90
N ALA A 45 -30.57 33.95 16.52
CA ALA A 45 -29.46 34.37 17.37
C ALA A 45 -29.83 35.45 18.42
N ASN A 46 -31.12 35.68 18.70
CA ASN A 46 -31.57 36.63 19.73
C ASN A 46 -32.81 36.12 20.50
N ALA A 47 -32.79 34.85 20.91
CA ALA A 47 -33.69 34.32 21.93
C ALA A 47 -32.96 33.24 22.74
N LEU A 48 -31.95 33.67 23.49
CA LEU A 48 -31.38 32.88 24.58
C LEU A 48 -31.93 33.47 25.87
N ASP A 49 -33.05 32.93 26.35
CA ASP A 49 -33.17 32.68 27.77
C ASP A 49 -34.13 31.51 28.01
N GLU A 50 -33.77 30.68 28.99
CA GLU A 50 -34.55 29.55 29.53
C GLU A 50 -34.64 28.26 28.68
N GLN A 51 -33.51 27.56 28.52
CA GLN A 51 -33.53 26.09 28.50
C GLN A 51 -33.26 25.55 29.90
N PRO A 52 -34.00 24.52 30.38
CA PRO A 52 -33.87 24.05 31.75
C PRO A 52 -32.45 23.51 32.00
N VAL A 53 -31.80 24.07 33.03
CA VAL A 53 -30.43 23.77 33.49
C VAL A 53 -30.11 22.27 33.50
N ALA A 54 -31.11 21.42 33.76
CA ALA A 54 -31.00 19.97 33.71
C ALA A 54 -30.47 19.43 32.37
N LYS A 55 -31.03 19.83 31.20
CA LYS A 55 -30.62 19.26 29.89
C LYS A 55 -29.18 19.60 29.51
N ARG A 56 -28.70 20.79 29.89
CA ARG A 56 -27.33 21.24 29.65
C ARG A 56 -26.33 20.49 30.54
N ASN A 57 -26.72 20.19 31.77
CA ASN A 57 -25.93 19.37 32.69
C ASN A 57 -25.89 17.91 32.26
N TYR A 58 -26.98 17.35 31.72
CA TYR A 58 -27.00 15.99 31.15
C TYR A 58 -26.08 15.87 29.92
N ALA A 59 -26.08 16.84 29.00
CA ALA A 59 -25.21 16.82 27.83
C ALA A 59 -23.72 16.89 28.22
N LYS A 60 -23.35 17.78 29.16
CA LYS A 60 -21.98 17.86 29.68
C LYS A 60 -21.56 16.60 30.47
N ALA A 61 -22.46 16.04 31.28
CA ALA A 61 -22.19 14.81 32.01
C ALA A 61 -22.03 13.60 31.08
N SER A 62 -22.82 13.53 29.99
CA SER A 62 -22.68 12.51 28.94
C SER A 62 -21.34 12.64 28.22
N GLU A 63 -20.98 13.85 27.81
CA GLU A 63 -19.70 14.12 27.14
C GLU A 63 -18.50 13.80 28.05
N GLN A 64 -18.60 14.14 29.33
CA GLN A 64 -17.56 13.84 30.31
C GLN A 64 -17.49 12.34 30.66
N ALA A 65 -18.62 11.62 30.64
CA ALA A 65 -18.66 10.17 30.78
C ALA A 65 -18.07 9.45 29.55
N ASP A 66 -18.35 9.94 28.33
CA ASP A 66 -17.79 9.40 27.09
C ASP A 66 -16.27 9.61 27.04
N LEU A 67 -15.78 10.79 27.43
CA LEU A 67 -14.35 11.07 27.54
C LEU A 67 -13.68 10.17 28.59
N SER A 68 -14.29 10.01 29.76
CA SER A 68 -13.77 9.13 30.82
C SER A 68 -13.74 7.66 30.39
N ALA A 69 -14.78 7.18 29.70
CA ALA A 69 -14.83 5.83 29.17
C ALA A 69 -13.77 5.59 28.09
N GLN A 70 -13.55 6.59 27.22
CA GLN A 70 -12.51 6.54 26.20
C GLN A 70 -11.12 6.52 26.83
N GLU A 71 -10.86 7.33 27.85
CA GLU A 71 -9.59 7.38 28.58
C GLU A 71 -9.31 6.06 29.31
N GLN A 72 -10.31 5.48 29.99
CA GLN A 72 -10.21 4.14 30.60
C GLN A 72 -9.95 3.05 29.55
N SER A 73 -10.57 3.12 28.38
CA SER A 73 -10.35 2.15 27.30
C SER A 73 -8.92 2.23 26.73
N ILE A 74 -8.32 3.42 26.68
CA ILE A 74 -6.95 3.63 26.24
C ILE A 74 -5.97 3.09 27.29
N ASP A 75 -6.21 3.36 28.57
CA ASP A 75 -5.38 2.86 29.67
C ASP A 75 -5.37 1.33 29.71
N MET A 76 -6.52 0.69 29.53
CA MET A 76 -6.62 -0.77 29.41
C MET A 76 -5.84 -1.32 28.21
N ARG A 77 -5.93 -0.68 27.03
CA ARG A 77 -5.18 -1.11 25.84
C ARG A 77 -3.67 -0.93 26.02
N GLU A 78 -3.23 0.15 26.67
CA GLU A 78 -1.80 0.35 26.98
C GLU A 78 -1.32 -0.67 28.04
N PHE A 79 -2.15 -0.98 29.03
CA PHE A 79 -1.88 -2.04 30.00
C PHE A 79 -1.72 -3.40 29.31
N GLU A 80 -2.66 -3.81 28.45
CA GLU A 80 -2.58 -5.03 27.65
C GLU A 80 -1.31 -5.08 26.79
N PHE A 81 -0.97 -3.93 26.18
CA PHE A 81 0.23 -3.80 25.36
C PHE A 81 1.50 -4.07 26.19
N THR A 82 1.63 -3.47 27.38
CA THR A 82 2.81 -3.67 28.25
C THR A 82 2.92 -5.10 28.78
N LYS A 83 1.79 -5.79 28.93
CA LYS A 83 1.70 -7.17 29.42
C LYS A 83 1.72 -8.23 28.31
N ALA A 84 1.90 -7.84 27.05
CA ALA A 84 1.93 -8.78 25.93
C ALA A 84 2.94 -9.93 26.18
N PRO A 85 2.53 -11.20 26.01
CA PRO A 85 3.39 -12.35 26.28
C PRO A 85 4.49 -12.45 25.22
N ILE A 86 5.63 -13.03 25.61
CA ILE A 86 6.77 -13.23 24.71
C ILE A 86 6.37 -14.13 23.54
N ASN A 87 6.76 -13.74 22.34
CA ASN A 87 6.68 -14.58 21.16
C ASN A 87 8.00 -15.35 21.03
N TRP A 88 8.06 -16.53 21.65
CA TRP A 88 9.32 -17.26 21.87
C TRP A 88 10.05 -17.65 20.58
N ILE A 89 9.33 -17.97 19.50
CA ILE A 89 9.96 -18.43 18.25
C ILE A 89 10.71 -17.27 17.57
N PRO A 90 10.08 -16.13 17.20
CA PRO A 90 10.81 -14.97 16.69
C PRO A 90 11.84 -14.45 17.68
N ALA A 91 11.54 -14.40 18.98
CA ALA A 91 12.50 -13.92 19.97
C ALA A 91 13.78 -14.78 19.99
N ALA A 92 13.66 -16.10 19.99
CA ALA A 92 14.82 -16.99 19.95
C ALA A 92 15.64 -16.80 18.67
N ILE A 93 14.99 -16.74 17.50
CA ILE A 93 15.68 -16.60 16.20
C ILE A 93 16.36 -15.24 16.08
N LEU A 94 15.64 -14.16 16.38
CA LEU A 94 16.11 -12.77 16.23
C LEU A 94 17.17 -12.39 17.26
N VAL A 95 17.28 -13.12 18.37
CA VAL A 95 18.38 -12.94 19.35
C VAL A 95 19.55 -13.90 19.05
N ALA A 96 19.29 -15.17 18.76
CA ALA A 96 20.35 -16.15 18.58
C ALA A 96 21.11 -15.97 17.27
N THR A 97 20.43 -15.62 16.16
CA THR A 97 21.10 -15.53 14.85
C THR A 97 22.08 -14.35 14.75
N PRO A 98 21.82 -13.13 15.27
CA PRO A 98 22.84 -12.09 15.30
C PRO A 98 24.02 -12.43 16.21
N ILE A 99 23.77 -13.05 17.37
CA ILE A 99 24.85 -13.52 18.26
C ILE A 99 25.71 -14.56 17.55
N ALA A 100 25.08 -15.56 16.93
CA ALA A 100 25.78 -16.58 16.15
C ALA A 100 26.58 -15.97 14.99
N ALA A 101 26.00 -15.02 14.24
CA ALA A 101 26.71 -14.35 13.17
C ALA A 101 27.90 -13.53 13.68
N ALA A 102 27.77 -12.83 14.81
CA ALA A 102 28.81 -12.01 15.41
C ALA A 102 29.97 -12.83 16.01
N VAL A 103 29.72 -14.08 16.42
CA VAL A 103 30.75 -14.96 17.00
C VAL A 103 31.33 -15.91 15.94
N ILE A 104 30.48 -16.65 15.24
CA ILE A 104 30.89 -17.72 14.32
C ILE A 104 31.51 -17.15 13.05
N THR A 105 30.98 -16.05 12.51
CA THR A 105 31.48 -15.50 11.24
C THR A 105 32.92 -15.00 11.35
N PRO A 106 33.28 -14.14 12.33
CA PRO A 106 34.67 -13.71 12.49
C PRO A 106 35.61 -14.88 12.82
N TRP A 107 35.18 -15.81 13.67
CA TRP A 107 35.96 -17.01 13.99
C TRP A 107 36.25 -17.86 12.74
N TYR A 108 35.24 -18.07 11.89
CA TYR A 108 35.40 -18.85 10.67
C TYR A 108 36.33 -18.14 9.68
N LEU A 109 36.15 -16.83 9.47
CA LEU A 109 37.03 -16.03 8.60
C LEU A 109 38.48 -15.95 9.11
N TRP A 110 38.69 -16.13 10.41
CA TRP A 110 40.03 -16.19 11.00
C TRP A 110 40.70 -17.57 10.83
N THR A 111 39.91 -18.63 10.79
CA THR A 111 40.41 -20.02 10.83
C THR A 111 40.36 -20.73 9.48
N HIS A 112 39.55 -20.25 8.54
CA HIS A 112 39.32 -20.86 7.24
C HIS A 112 39.43 -19.81 6.14
N GLU A 113 39.99 -20.21 5.00
CA GLU A 113 39.98 -19.38 3.80
C GLU A 113 38.62 -19.50 3.11
N VAL A 114 37.98 -18.36 2.86
CA VAL A 114 36.71 -18.30 2.12
C VAL A 114 37.01 -17.95 0.67
N SER A 115 36.63 -18.85 -0.24
CA SER A 115 36.86 -18.67 -1.67
C SER A 115 36.09 -17.47 -2.25
N ALA A 116 36.66 -16.81 -3.27
CA ALA A 116 36.01 -15.67 -3.94
C ALA A 116 34.58 -15.97 -4.47
N PRO A 117 34.26 -17.18 -4.99
CA PRO A 117 32.90 -17.54 -5.37
C PRO A 117 31.87 -17.42 -4.23
N VAL A 118 32.23 -17.72 -2.97
CA VAL A 118 31.32 -17.58 -1.82
C VAL A 118 30.90 -16.13 -1.62
N TRP A 119 31.83 -15.18 -1.73
CA TRP A 119 31.52 -13.75 -1.65
C TRP A 119 30.64 -13.28 -2.81
N GLY A 120 30.85 -13.84 -4.00
CA GLY A 120 29.97 -13.63 -5.15
C GLY A 120 28.54 -14.11 -4.89
N VAL A 121 28.38 -15.33 -4.33
CA VAL A 121 27.08 -15.88 -3.94
C VAL A 121 26.43 -15.06 -2.84
N PHE A 122 27.19 -14.65 -1.82
CA PHE A 122 26.72 -13.75 -0.78
C PHE A 122 26.16 -12.44 -1.36
N GLY A 123 26.92 -11.76 -2.23
CA GLY A 123 26.48 -10.54 -2.89
C GLY A 123 25.22 -10.74 -3.74
N ALA A 124 25.18 -11.81 -4.55
CA ALA A 124 24.02 -12.15 -5.37
C ALA A 124 22.77 -12.43 -4.51
N PHE A 125 22.93 -13.14 -3.39
CA PHE A 125 21.85 -13.46 -2.48
C PHE A 125 21.39 -12.24 -1.68
N MET A 126 22.29 -11.33 -1.30
CA MET A 126 21.94 -10.04 -0.70
C MET A 126 21.05 -9.23 -1.65
N VAL A 127 21.45 -9.10 -2.92
CA VAL A 127 20.67 -8.37 -3.94
C VAL A 127 19.33 -9.07 -4.18
N TRP A 128 19.34 -10.38 -4.44
CA TRP A 128 18.10 -11.11 -4.76
C TRP A 128 17.11 -11.07 -3.61
N THR A 129 17.56 -11.30 -2.37
CA THR A 129 16.69 -11.28 -1.19
C THR A 129 16.11 -9.89 -0.95
N GLY A 130 16.97 -8.86 -0.96
CA GLY A 130 16.56 -7.47 -0.74
C GLY A 130 15.55 -7.00 -1.78
N ILE A 131 15.88 -7.15 -3.07
CA ILE A 131 14.99 -6.80 -4.17
C ILE A 131 13.69 -7.60 -4.15
N SER A 132 13.71 -8.83 -3.67
CA SER A 132 12.48 -9.63 -3.56
C SER A 132 11.53 -9.11 -2.49
N ILE A 133 12.04 -8.56 -1.39
CA ILE A 133 11.20 -7.87 -0.40
C ILE A 133 10.62 -6.59 -1.01
N THR A 134 11.44 -5.76 -1.65
CA THR A 134 11.00 -4.47 -2.20
C THR A 134 10.11 -4.63 -3.43
N ALA A 135 10.57 -5.31 -4.48
CA ALA A 135 9.80 -5.50 -5.70
C ALA A 135 8.60 -6.44 -5.49
N GLY A 136 8.75 -7.48 -4.66
CA GLY A 136 7.77 -8.55 -4.48
C GLY A 136 6.76 -8.25 -3.37
N TYR A 137 7.16 -8.42 -2.11
CA TYR A 137 6.24 -8.26 -0.99
C TYR A 137 5.70 -6.85 -0.89
N HIS A 138 6.56 -5.85 -1.00
CA HIS A 138 6.21 -4.45 -0.81
C HIS A 138 5.45 -3.86 -2.01
N ARG A 139 6.11 -3.61 -3.14
CA ARG A 139 5.52 -2.85 -4.25
C ARG A 139 4.47 -3.66 -5.04
N LEU A 140 4.72 -4.95 -5.28
CA LEU A 140 3.80 -5.81 -6.04
C LEU A 140 2.60 -6.27 -5.21
N LEU A 141 2.84 -6.91 -4.06
CA LEU A 141 1.76 -7.54 -3.28
C LEU A 141 1.07 -6.55 -2.32
N SER A 142 1.81 -5.74 -1.57
CA SER A 142 1.19 -4.78 -0.64
C SER A 142 0.52 -3.62 -1.34
N HIS A 143 1.24 -2.93 -2.22
CA HIS A 143 0.76 -1.69 -2.83
C HIS A 143 0.10 -1.86 -4.20
N ARG A 144 0.25 -3.03 -4.83
CA ARG A 144 -0.28 -3.30 -6.18
C ARG A 144 0.19 -2.24 -7.18
N ALA A 145 1.42 -1.80 -7.02
CA ALA A 145 1.99 -0.71 -7.79
C ALA A 145 2.28 -1.10 -9.25
N TYR A 146 2.33 -2.40 -9.54
CA TYR A 146 2.44 -2.96 -10.89
C TYR A 146 1.86 -4.39 -10.93
N LYS A 147 1.75 -4.96 -12.13
CA LYS A 147 1.46 -6.38 -12.35
C LYS A 147 2.70 -7.07 -12.88
N ALA A 148 2.92 -8.32 -12.45
CA ALA A 148 4.05 -9.13 -12.86
C ALA A 148 3.61 -10.41 -13.56
N HIS A 149 4.37 -10.84 -14.57
CA HIS A 149 4.27 -12.17 -15.14
C HIS A 149 4.52 -13.22 -14.03
N PRO A 150 3.83 -14.38 -14.03
CA PRO A 150 3.97 -15.39 -12.98
C PRO A 150 5.41 -15.83 -12.70
N ILE A 151 6.27 -15.89 -13.73
CA ILE A 151 7.70 -16.21 -13.56
C ILE A 151 8.40 -15.19 -12.66
N VAL A 152 8.22 -13.89 -12.92
CA VAL A 152 8.81 -12.82 -12.10
C VAL A 152 8.24 -12.88 -10.69
N LYS A 153 6.91 -12.98 -10.55
CA LYS A 153 6.25 -13.06 -9.24
C LYS A 153 6.79 -14.22 -8.40
N ASN A 154 6.89 -15.41 -8.99
CA ASN A 154 7.36 -16.60 -8.27
C ASN A 154 8.85 -16.55 -7.96
N PHE A 155 9.67 -15.98 -8.86
CA PHE A 155 11.09 -15.75 -8.61
C PHE A 155 11.31 -14.79 -7.43
N LEU A 156 10.55 -13.69 -7.37
CA LEU A 156 10.57 -12.77 -6.24
C LEU A 156 10.05 -13.46 -4.96
N LEU A 157 8.98 -14.26 -5.04
CA LEU A 157 8.45 -14.99 -3.88
C LEU A 157 9.48 -15.92 -3.22
N LEU A 158 10.30 -16.60 -4.03
CA LEU A 158 11.40 -17.44 -3.55
C LEU A 158 12.47 -16.60 -2.85
N GLY A 159 12.88 -15.47 -3.45
CA GLY A 159 13.82 -14.55 -2.82
C GLY A 159 13.27 -13.91 -1.54
N SER A 160 11.98 -13.58 -1.46
CA SER A 160 11.35 -13.08 -0.22
C SER A 160 11.35 -14.13 0.88
N THR A 161 11.27 -15.41 0.53
CA THR A 161 11.37 -16.52 1.47
C THR A 161 12.79 -16.65 2.07
N LEU A 162 13.85 -16.31 1.33
CA LEU A 162 15.21 -16.21 1.86
C LEU A 162 15.36 -15.12 2.93
N ALA A 163 14.47 -14.12 2.96
CA ALA A 163 14.52 -13.06 3.95
C ALA A 163 14.01 -13.50 5.33
N VAL A 164 13.21 -14.57 5.41
CA VAL A 164 12.60 -15.07 6.65
C VAL A 164 11.86 -13.96 7.42
N GLN A 165 10.98 -13.22 6.75
CA GLN A 165 10.22 -12.09 7.33
C GLN A 165 8.72 -12.40 7.49
N GLY A 166 8.36 -13.68 7.49
CA GLY A 166 6.98 -14.13 7.45
C GLY A 166 6.53 -14.49 6.04
N SER A 167 5.41 -15.19 5.97
CA SER A 167 4.80 -15.53 4.68
C SER A 167 4.32 -14.28 3.94
N ALA A 168 3.99 -14.43 2.65
CA ALA A 168 3.46 -13.32 1.88
C ALA A 168 2.17 -12.75 2.50
N PHE A 169 1.36 -13.59 3.16
CA PHE A 169 0.12 -13.16 3.81
C PHE A 169 0.42 -12.32 5.06
N ASP A 170 1.29 -12.83 5.93
CA ASP A 170 1.66 -12.16 7.19
C ASP A 170 2.28 -10.78 6.90
N TRP A 171 3.28 -10.76 6.02
CA TRP A 171 4.03 -9.56 5.68
C TRP A 171 3.12 -8.50 5.07
N VAL A 172 2.32 -8.89 4.06
CA VAL A 172 1.45 -7.95 3.35
C VAL A 172 0.30 -7.47 4.23
N SER A 173 -0.29 -8.35 5.05
CA SER A 173 -1.34 -7.97 5.97
C SER A 173 -0.82 -6.97 7.00
N GLY A 174 0.32 -7.28 7.65
CA GLY A 174 0.95 -6.38 8.61
C GLY A 174 1.33 -5.03 8.00
N HIS A 175 1.92 -5.05 6.80
CA HIS A 175 2.34 -3.83 6.11
C HIS A 175 1.16 -2.93 5.69
N ARG A 176 0.05 -3.52 5.22
CA ARG A 176 -1.17 -2.76 4.93
C ARG A 176 -1.80 -2.16 6.20
N THR A 177 -1.72 -2.87 7.34
CA THR A 177 -2.15 -2.34 8.64
C THR A 177 -1.28 -1.16 9.07
N HIS A 178 0.04 -1.27 8.94
CA HIS A 178 0.97 -0.17 9.20
C HIS A 178 0.64 1.08 8.38
N HIS A 179 0.47 0.96 7.05
CA HIS A 179 0.10 2.12 6.23
C HIS A 179 -1.24 2.74 6.60
N ARG A 180 -2.17 1.96 7.14
CA ARG A 180 -3.48 2.45 7.56
C ARG A 180 -3.42 3.21 8.89
N HIS A 181 -2.56 2.77 9.81
CA HIS A 181 -2.48 3.31 11.17
C HIS A 181 -1.11 3.89 11.49
N VAL A 182 -0.36 4.35 10.48
CA VAL A 182 1.04 4.79 10.63
C VAL A 182 1.18 5.74 11.82
N ASP A 183 2.19 5.48 12.66
CA ASP A 183 2.46 6.21 13.91
C ASP A 183 1.43 6.06 15.04
N ASP A 184 0.30 5.38 14.85
CA ASP A 184 -0.59 5.07 15.95
C ASP A 184 0.13 4.16 16.96
N ARG A 185 0.12 4.52 18.24
CA ARG A 185 0.86 3.76 19.25
C ARG A 185 0.26 2.38 19.52
N LEU A 186 -1.04 2.19 19.33
CA LEU A 186 -1.77 0.98 19.69
C LEU A 186 -2.17 0.14 18.49
N ASP A 187 -2.34 0.76 17.32
CA ASP A 187 -2.87 0.11 16.12
C ASP A 187 -1.83 -0.08 14.99
N ASP A 188 -0.70 0.64 15.02
CA ASP A 188 0.46 0.36 14.15
C ASP A 188 1.27 -0.83 14.71
N PRO A 189 1.47 -1.92 13.94
CA PRO A 189 2.25 -3.07 14.39
C PRO A 189 3.68 -2.70 14.81
N TYR A 190 4.31 -1.70 14.17
CA TYR A 190 5.70 -1.33 14.43
C TYR A 190 5.89 0.19 14.54
N SER A 191 4.93 0.83 15.23
CA SER A 191 4.89 2.28 15.50
C SER A 191 6.24 2.87 15.89
N ALA A 192 6.73 3.84 15.10
CA ALA A 192 7.94 4.59 15.43
C ALA A 192 7.76 5.48 16.68
N GLN A 193 6.52 5.81 17.05
CA GLN A 193 6.20 6.56 18.28
C GLN A 193 6.54 5.80 19.57
N ARG A 194 6.77 4.49 19.49
CA ARG A 194 7.27 3.68 20.62
C ARG A 194 8.80 3.60 20.68
N GLY A 195 9.50 4.35 19.83
CA GLY A 195 10.94 4.49 19.84
C GLY A 195 11.67 3.50 18.92
N PHE A 196 12.99 3.70 18.83
CA PHE A 196 13.86 2.99 17.90
C PHE A 196 13.81 1.47 18.11
N TRP A 197 14.04 0.98 19.33
CA TRP A 197 14.14 -0.45 19.59
C TRP A 197 12.84 -1.19 19.34
N PHE A 198 11.70 -0.57 19.65
CA PHE A 198 10.39 -1.15 19.37
C PHE A 198 10.16 -1.32 17.86
N SER A 199 10.27 -0.21 17.10
CA SER A 199 10.05 -0.22 15.64
C SER A 199 11.09 -1.04 14.87
N HIS A 200 12.32 -1.13 15.37
CA HIS A 200 13.39 -1.92 14.74
C HIS A 200 13.18 -3.43 14.92
N ILE A 201 12.94 -3.91 16.14
CA ILE A 201 12.91 -5.36 16.42
C ILE A 201 11.92 -5.76 17.51
N GLY A 202 11.70 -4.89 18.50
CA GLY A 202 10.91 -5.17 19.69
C GLY A 202 9.48 -5.60 19.39
N TRP A 203 8.87 -5.04 18.33
CA TRP A 203 7.51 -5.35 17.91
C TRP A 203 7.28 -6.83 17.55
N MET A 204 8.32 -7.59 17.18
CA MET A 204 8.22 -9.02 16.86
C MET A 204 8.44 -9.92 18.08
N LEU A 205 9.02 -9.40 19.17
CA LEU A 205 9.47 -10.20 20.31
C LEU A 205 8.32 -10.60 21.25
N ARG A 206 7.16 -9.97 21.11
CA ARG A 206 5.96 -10.24 21.91
C ARG A 206 4.72 -10.28 21.03
N ASN A 207 3.69 -10.97 21.50
CA ASN A 207 2.40 -11.09 20.82
C ASN A 207 1.52 -9.85 21.11
N TYR A 208 1.93 -8.69 20.59
CA TYR A 208 1.15 -7.46 20.70
C TYR A 208 -0.17 -7.57 19.92
N LEU A 209 -1.20 -6.85 20.39
CA LEU A 209 -2.49 -6.82 19.70
C LEU A 209 -2.39 -6.19 18.30
N SER A 210 -1.60 -5.12 18.15
CA SER A 210 -1.30 -4.48 16.87
C SER A 210 -0.58 -5.39 15.87
N GLY A 211 0.14 -6.41 16.36
CA GLY A 211 0.86 -7.39 15.55
C GLY A 211 -0.01 -8.55 15.07
N LYS A 212 -1.30 -8.62 15.43
CA LYS A 212 -2.20 -9.67 14.94
C LYS A 212 -2.59 -9.40 13.49
N PHE A 213 -2.32 -10.36 12.61
CA PHE A 213 -2.67 -10.26 11.20
C PHE A 213 -4.19 -10.30 10.97
N ASP A 214 -4.70 -9.37 10.17
CA ASP A 214 -6.10 -9.35 9.72
C ASP A 214 -6.16 -9.65 8.21
N TYR A 215 -6.32 -10.93 7.85
CA TYR A 215 -6.35 -11.33 6.45
C TYR A 215 -7.57 -10.81 5.66
N LYS A 216 -8.54 -10.14 6.31
CA LYS A 216 -9.60 -9.42 5.61
C LYS A 216 -9.06 -8.23 4.82
N ASN A 217 -7.87 -7.72 5.14
CA ASN A 217 -7.21 -6.63 4.41
C ASN A 217 -6.45 -7.10 3.14
N ILE A 218 -6.39 -8.41 2.86
CA ILE A 218 -5.73 -9.02 1.69
C ILE A 218 -6.61 -9.97 0.85
N PRO A 219 -7.87 -9.63 0.53
CA PRO A 219 -8.77 -10.52 -0.21
C PRO A 219 -8.32 -10.79 -1.66
N ASP A 220 -7.37 -10.02 -2.16
CA ASP A 220 -6.71 -10.21 -3.44
C ASP A 220 -5.67 -11.33 -3.42
N LEU A 221 -4.92 -11.47 -2.33
CA LEU A 221 -3.88 -12.50 -2.20
C LEU A 221 -4.46 -13.88 -1.91
N THR A 222 -5.60 -13.93 -1.20
CA THR A 222 -6.26 -15.20 -0.84
C THR A 222 -6.75 -15.99 -2.05
N LYS A 223 -6.84 -15.38 -3.24
CA LYS A 223 -7.20 -16.06 -4.49
C LYS A 223 -6.02 -16.76 -5.17
N ASP A 224 -4.79 -16.45 -4.76
CA ASP A 224 -3.58 -17.01 -5.37
C ASP A 224 -3.17 -18.32 -4.68
N ARG A 225 -3.26 -19.42 -5.43
CA ARG A 225 -2.93 -20.77 -4.91
C ARG A 225 -1.47 -20.90 -4.49
N VAL A 226 -0.54 -20.24 -5.18
CA VAL A 226 0.89 -20.34 -4.84
C VAL A 226 1.16 -19.66 -3.50
N LEU A 227 0.57 -18.48 -3.28
CA LEU A 227 0.69 -17.77 -2.00
C LEU A 227 0.02 -18.53 -0.86
N GLN A 228 -1.13 -19.17 -1.09
CA GLN A 228 -1.76 -20.04 -0.09
C GLN A 228 -0.86 -21.23 0.30
N ILE A 229 -0.23 -21.88 -0.68
CA ILE A 229 0.70 -22.99 -0.43
C ILE A 229 1.92 -22.49 0.35
N GLN A 230 2.49 -21.35 -0.06
CA GLN A 230 3.64 -20.77 0.63
C GLN A 230 3.29 -20.38 2.07
N HIS A 231 2.12 -19.80 2.32
CA HIS A 231 1.65 -19.48 3.67
C HIS A 231 1.47 -20.75 4.52
N LYS A 232 0.77 -21.77 3.98
CA LYS A 232 0.49 -23.03 4.70
C LYS A 232 1.76 -23.81 5.04
N TYR A 233 2.75 -23.82 4.15
CA TYR A 233 3.99 -24.59 4.30
C TYR A 233 5.21 -23.70 4.48
N TYR A 234 5.04 -22.49 5.05
CA TYR A 234 6.08 -21.46 5.09
C TYR A 234 7.38 -21.94 5.74
N GLY A 235 7.29 -22.69 6.85
CA GLY A 235 8.48 -23.26 7.50
C GLY A 235 9.29 -24.19 6.59
N LEU A 236 8.62 -25.02 5.78
CA LEU A 236 9.28 -25.89 4.81
C LEU A 236 9.94 -25.08 3.70
N TRP A 237 9.28 -24.03 3.21
CA TRP A 237 9.84 -23.11 2.22
C TRP A 237 11.10 -22.40 2.76
N VAL A 238 11.07 -21.94 4.03
CA VAL A 238 12.21 -21.32 4.68
C VAL A 238 13.41 -22.27 4.76
N VAL A 239 13.20 -23.53 5.18
CA VAL A 239 14.28 -24.53 5.26
C VAL A 239 14.80 -24.88 3.87
N ALA A 240 13.91 -25.11 2.90
CA ALA A 240 14.29 -25.43 1.53
C ALA A 240 15.14 -24.32 0.90
N MET A 241 14.79 -23.05 1.13
CA MET A 241 15.52 -21.92 0.56
C MET A 241 16.80 -21.59 1.33
N ASN A 242 16.76 -21.50 2.67
CA ASN A 242 17.91 -21.03 3.46
C ASN A 242 18.94 -22.11 3.76
N VAL A 243 18.52 -23.39 3.77
CA VAL A 243 19.44 -24.53 3.97
C VAL A 243 19.63 -25.25 2.65
N GLY A 244 18.55 -25.72 2.02
CA GLY A 244 18.62 -26.53 0.80
C GLY A 244 19.30 -25.82 -0.37
N MET A 245 18.76 -24.69 -0.83
CA MET A 245 19.31 -23.94 -1.96
C MET A 245 20.72 -23.39 -1.64
N VAL A 246 20.92 -22.79 -0.47
CA VAL A 246 22.23 -22.23 -0.07
C VAL A 246 23.30 -23.33 -0.04
N ALA A 247 23.02 -24.48 0.59
CA ALA A 247 23.95 -25.60 0.63
C ALA A 247 24.19 -26.20 -0.76
N ALA A 248 23.15 -26.32 -1.60
CA ALA A 248 23.29 -26.83 -2.95
C ALA A 248 24.20 -25.94 -3.82
N ILE A 249 24.07 -24.62 -3.72
CA ILE A 249 24.99 -23.70 -4.39
C ILE A 249 26.40 -23.81 -3.81
N GLY A 250 26.52 -23.90 -2.48
CA GLY A 250 27.81 -24.13 -1.83
C GLY A 250 28.49 -25.40 -2.33
N TRP A 251 27.73 -26.47 -2.55
CA TRP A 251 28.23 -27.72 -3.13
C TRP A 251 28.71 -27.54 -4.57
N LEU A 252 27.96 -26.79 -5.40
CA LEU A 252 28.35 -26.49 -6.78
C LEU A 252 29.65 -25.69 -6.90
N ILE A 253 29.92 -24.80 -5.93
CA ILE A 253 31.14 -23.99 -5.91
C ILE A 253 32.28 -24.61 -5.07
N GLY A 254 32.04 -25.78 -4.46
CA GLY A 254 33.03 -26.52 -3.68
C GLY A 254 33.21 -26.06 -2.23
N ASP A 255 32.35 -25.19 -1.70
CA ASP A 255 32.43 -24.66 -0.33
C ASP A 255 31.04 -24.52 0.31
N VAL A 256 30.51 -25.64 0.82
CA VAL A 256 29.19 -25.70 1.45
C VAL A 256 29.14 -24.89 2.75
N TRP A 257 30.17 -25.02 3.59
CA TRP A 257 30.17 -24.42 4.93
C TRP A 257 30.40 -22.91 4.89
N GLY A 258 31.33 -22.43 4.07
CA GLY A 258 31.53 -21.01 3.82
C GLY A 258 30.27 -20.38 3.24
N THR A 259 29.58 -21.06 2.32
CA THR A 259 28.32 -20.56 1.73
C THR A 259 27.18 -20.52 2.75
N LEU A 260 26.98 -21.58 3.54
CA LEU A 260 25.95 -21.60 4.60
C LEU A 260 26.20 -20.53 5.67
N LEU A 261 27.46 -20.27 6.02
CA LEU A 261 27.79 -19.26 7.02
C LEU A 261 27.66 -17.84 6.48
N ILE A 262 28.30 -17.53 5.35
CA ILE A 262 28.35 -16.18 4.79
C ILE A 262 27.05 -15.84 4.05
N ALA A 263 26.68 -16.62 3.04
CA ALA A 263 25.48 -16.39 2.22
C ALA A 263 24.17 -16.88 2.89
N GLY A 264 24.25 -17.78 3.86
CA GLY A 264 23.13 -18.19 4.70
C GLY A 264 22.96 -17.28 5.92
N LEU A 265 23.80 -17.46 6.95
CA LEU A 265 23.65 -16.82 8.27
C LEU A 265 23.95 -15.32 8.27
N LEU A 266 25.15 -14.89 7.84
CA LEU A 266 25.52 -13.47 7.86
C LEU A 266 24.56 -12.64 7.00
N ARG A 267 24.27 -13.11 5.78
CA ARG A 267 23.28 -12.47 4.88
C ARG A 267 21.90 -12.37 5.53
N LEU A 268 21.44 -13.39 6.26
CA LEU A 268 20.14 -13.35 6.94
C LEU A 268 20.07 -12.18 7.93
N VAL A 269 21.07 -12.09 8.81
CA VAL A 269 21.16 -11.05 9.84
C VAL A 269 21.23 -9.66 9.21
N LEU A 270 22.09 -9.47 8.21
CA LEU A 270 22.20 -8.17 7.51
C LEU A 270 20.90 -7.79 6.81
N THR A 271 20.25 -8.74 6.13
CA THR A 271 18.96 -8.51 5.45
C THR A 271 17.87 -8.08 6.43
N HIS A 272 17.79 -8.73 7.60
CA HIS A 272 16.87 -8.36 8.67
C HIS A 272 17.10 -6.91 9.11
N HIS A 273 18.31 -6.56 9.53
CA HIS A 273 18.60 -5.21 10.01
C HIS A 273 18.40 -4.14 8.94
N PHE A 274 18.77 -4.40 7.69
CA PHE A 274 18.52 -3.47 6.58
C PHE A 274 17.03 -3.22 6.40
N THR A 275 16.20 -4.27 6.43
CA THR A 275 14.74 -4.10 6.35
C THR A 275 14.20 -3.37 7.58
N PHE A 276 14.69 -3.70 8.77
CA PHE A 276 14.23 -3.10 10.02
C PHE A 276 14.62 -1.62 10.16
N PHE A 277 15.67 -1.15 9.46
CA PHE A 277 15.98 0.27 9.36
C PHE A 277 14.89 1.08 8.65
N ILE A 278 14.09 0.45 7.78
CA ILE A 278 12.94 1.12 7.15
C ILE A 278 11.91 1.49 8.23
N ASN A 279 11.60 0.56 9.13
CA ASN A 279 10.63 0.81 10.20
C ASN A 279 11.17 1.79 11.25
N SER A 280 12.48 1.76 11.52
CA SER A 280 13.08 2.60 12.56
C SER A 280 13.75 3.86 12.02
N LEU A 281 14.94 3.75 11.40
CA LEU A 281 15.73 4.91 10.99
C LEU A 281 15.03 5.77 9.93
N CYS A 282 14.28 5.18 8.99
CA CYS A 282 13.51 5.96 8.02
C CYS A 282 12.30 6.68 8.63
N HIS A 283 11.93 6.42 9.88
CA HIS A 283 10.96 7.19 10.64
C HIS A 283 11.60 8.17 11.64
N MET A 284 12.93 8.27 11.67
CA MET A 284 13.67 9.09 12.64
C MET A 284 14.62 10.08 11.98
N PHE A 285 15.35 9.66 10.95
CA PHE A 285 16.45 10.42 10.34
C PHE A 285 16.26 10.65 8.84
N GLY A 286 16.29 11.91 8.42
CA GLY A 286 16.12 12.30 7.03
C GLY A 286 15.25 13.54 6.86
N THR A 287 14.80 13.79 5.65
CA THR A 287 13.97 14.96 5.29
C THR A 287 12.51 14.58 5.08
N ARG A 288 11.60 15.55 5.11
CA ARG A 288 10.17 15.36 4.82
C ARG A 288 9.71 16.24 3.66
N PRO A 289 10.18 15.98 2.43
CA PRO A 289 9.90 16.86 1.30
C PRO A 289 8.44 16.85 0.83
N TYR A 290 7.64 15.83 1.14
CA TYR A 290 6.27 15.68 0.58
C TYR A 290 5.16 15.82 1.62
N THR A 291 5.38 15.41 2.87
CA THR A 291 4.39 15.53 3.94
C THR A 291 5.03 15.46 5.32
N ASP A 292 4.44 16.08 6.33
CA ASP A 292 4.78 15.91 7.75
C ASP A 292 3.63 15.36 8.60
N THR A 293 2.61 14.78 7.95
CA THR A 293 1.46 14.15 8.61
C THR A 293 1.82 12.85 9.35
N ASN A 294 2.97 12.26 9.02
CA ASN A 294 3.53 11.10 9.70
C ASN A 294 5.05 11.24 9.84
N SER A 295 5.67 10.27 10.49
CA SER A 295 7.06 10.32 10.92
C SER A 295 8.05 9.92 9.84
N ALA A 296 7.59 9.34 8.72
CA ALA A 296 8.43 8.85 7.64
C ALA A 296 9.29 9.95 7.02
N ARG A 297 10.52 9.62 6.67
CA ARG A 297 11.57 10.52 6.19
C ARG A 297 12.30 9.91 5.01
N ASP A 298 12.73 10.78 4.11
CA ASP A 298 13.60 10.45 2.99
C ASP A 298 15.07 10.49 3.42
N ASN A 299 15.81 9.44 3.10
CA ASN A 299 17.23 9.32 3.44
C ASN A 299 18.00 8.53 2.36
N PHE A 300 18.89 9.22 1.66
CA PHE A 300 19.71 8.64 0.59
C PHE A 300 20.63 7.52 1.08
N PHE A 301 21.29 7.71 2.23
CA PHE A 301 22.22 6.71 2.76
C PHE A 301 21.49 5.42 3.17
N LEU A 302 20.31 5.55 3.79
CA LEU A 302 19.48 4.38 4.09
C LEU A 302 19.00 3.69 2.80
N ALA A 303 18.66 4.45 1.75
CA ALA A 303 18.22 3.87 0.48
C ALA A 303 19.26 2.92 -0.15
N ILE A 304 20.56 3.11 0.12
CA ILE A 304 21.62 2.20 -0.34
C ILE A 304 21.45 0.81 0.28
N PHE A 305 21.31 0.75 1.61
CA PHE A 305 21.16 -0.51 2.35
C PHE A 305 19.79 -1.14 2.15
N THR A 306 18.76 -0.33 1.91
CA THR A 306 17.37 -0.77 1.79
C THR A 306 16.89 -0.91 0.34
N TRP A 307 17.81 -0.95 -0.64
CA TRP A 307 17.49 -1.19 -2.05
C TRP A 307 16.48 -0.20 -2.66
N GLY A 308 16.52 1.04 -2.20
CA GLY A 308 15.65 2.14 -2.64
C GLY A 308 14.53 2.51 -1.67
N GLU A 309 14.31 1.74 -0.60
CA GLU A 309 13.21 1.99 0.33
C GLU A 309 13.45 3.17 1.29
N GLY A 310 14.64 3.76 1.26
CA GLY A 310 15.01 4.90 2.12
C GLY A 310 14.28 6.20 1.81
N TYR A 311 13.60 6.33 0.67
CA TYR A 311 12.74 7.48 0.34
C TYR A 311 11.34 7.27 0.94
N HIS A 312 11.29 7.17 2.26
CA HIS A 312 10.11 6.69 2.97
C HIS A 312 9.03 7.77 3.14
N ASN A 313 9.40 9.05 3.12
CA ASN A 313 8.43 10.15 3.13
C ASN A 313 7.62 10.17 1.83
N TYR A 314 8.30 10.01 0.69
CA TYR A 314 7.62 9.85 -0.60
C TYR A 314 6.68 8.64 -0.57
N HIS A 315 7.21 7.48 -0.15
CA HIS A 315 6.47 6.24 -0.11
C HIS A 315 5.18 6.34 0.71
N HIS A 316 5.25 6.86 1.94
CA HIS A 316 4.07 6.98 2.79
C HIS A 316 3.02 7.94 2.24
N PHE A 317 3.43 8.99 1.53
CA PHE A 317 2.50 9.95 0.93
C PHE A 317 1.90 9.45 -0.39
N PHE A 318 2.70 8.78 -1.21
CA PHE A 318 2.35 8.31 -2.56
C PHE A 318 2.48 6.80 -2.72
N GLN A 319 2.00 6.04 -1.72
CA GLN A 319 2.22 4.60 -1.56
C GLN A 319 1.82 3.69 -2.74
N TYR A 320 1.04 4.19 -3.70
CA TYR A 320 0.66 3.41 -4.89
C TYR A 320 1.64 3.55 -6.06
N ASP A 321 2.61 4.46 -6.00
CA ASP A 321 3.67 4.60 -7.00
C ASP A 321 4.61 3.39 -6.93
N TYR A 322 5.04 2.87 -8.08
CA TYR A 322 6.01 1.77 -8.11
C TYR A 322 7.44 2.25 -7.77
N ARG A 323 7.67 3.56 -7.67
CA ARG A 323 8.95 4.20 -7.36
C ARG A 323 8.91 4.72 -5.93
N ASN A 324 9.98 4.47 -5.16
CA ASN A 324 10.21 5.21 -3.93
C ASN A 324 11.14 6.39 -4.23
N GLY A 325 12.24 6.11 -4.95
CA GLY A 325 13.13 7.15 -5.46
C GLY A 325 12.55 7.74 -6.75
N VAL A 326 11.70 8.76 -6.65
CA VAL A 326 11.03 9.34 -7.82
C VAL A 326 11.94 10.18 -8.73
N LYS A 327 12.99 10.79 -8.18
CA LYS A 327 13.95 11.56 -8.98
C LYS A 327 14.88 10.61 -9.76
N TRP A 328 15.36 11.05 -10.92
CA TRP A 328 16.21 10.23 -11.79
C TRP A 328 17.54 9.84 -11.11
N TRP A 329 18.10 10.73 -10.27
CA TRP A 329 19.34 10.53 -9.53
C TRP A 329 19.17 9.75 -8.22
N GLN A 330 17.93 9.55 -7.75
CA GLN A 330 17.65 8.83 -6.52
C GLN A 330 17.90 7.32 -6.71
N TYR A 331 18.73 6.75 -5.85
CA TYR A 331 19.13 5.34 -5.88
C TYR A 331 17.94 4.45 -5.53
N ASP A 332 17.39 3.78 -6.55
CA ASP A 332 16.27 2.87 -6.38
C ASP A 332 16.43 1.73 -7.41
N PRO A 333 17.26 0.71 -7.10
CA PRO A 333 17.47 -0.43 -7.99
C PRO A 333 16.19 -1.22 -8.25
N THR A 334 15.27 -1.21 -7.29
CA THR A 334 13.95 -1.84 -7.42
C THR A 334 13.13 -1.18 -8.53
N LYS A 335 13.08 0.15 -8.58
CA LYS A 335 12.45 0.92 -9.68
C LYS A 335 13.07 0.54 -11.02
N TRP A 336 14.40 0.50 -11.12
CA TRP A 336 15.09 0.20 -12.37
C TRP A 336 14.82 -1.22 -12.85
N LEU A 337 14.79 -2.20 -11.94
CA LEU A 337 14.42 -3.58 -12.27
C LEU A 337 12.99 -3.66 -12.82
N ILE A 338 12.02 -3.09 -12.10
CA ILE A 338 10.60 -3.13 -12.52
C ILE A 338 10.42 -2.46 -13.88
N ALA A 339 11.05 -1.30 -14.10
CA ALA A 339 10.99 -0.58 -15.37
C ALA A 339 11.67 -1.36 -16.51
N GLY A 340 12.81 -2.01 -16.24
CA GLY A 340 13.50 -2.87 -17.21
C GLY A 340 12.66 -4.08 -17.63
N LEU A 341 12.03 -4.76 -16.67
CA LEU A 341 11.12 -5.88 -16.93
C LEU A 341 9.88 -5.45 -17.73
N SER A 342 9.44 -4.20 -17.58
CA SER A 342 8.30 -3.64 -18.30
C SER A 342 8.58 -3.50 -19.80
N LYS A 343 9.83 -3.11 -20.14
CA LYS A 343 10.27 -2.99 -21.54
C LYS A 343 10.21 -4.32 -22.31
N ILE A 344 10.33 -5.44 -21.62
CA ILE A 344 10.23 -6.79 -22.20
C ILE A 344 8.88 -7.47 -21.93
N GLY A 345 7.91 -6.74 -21.39
CA GLY A 345 6.53 -7.22 -21.17
C GLY A 345 6.36 -8.19 -19.99
N LEU A 346 7.36 -8.33 -19.11
CA LEU A 346 7.27 -9.17 -17.91
C LEU A 346 6.63 -8.44 -16.72
N THR A 347 6.55 -7.12 -16.77
CA THR A 347 5.74 -6.31 -15.87
C THR A 347 4.85 -5.35 -16.67
N THR A 348 3.66 -5.04 -16.15
CA THR A 348 2.69 -4.15 -16.80
C THR A 348 1.96 -3.31 -15.76
N ASP A 349 1.19 -2.32 -16.21
CA ASP A 349 0.36 -1.46 -15.36
C ASP A 349 1.15 -0.78 -14.21
N LEU A 350 2.37 -0.31 -14.51
CA LEU A 350 3.21 0.43 -13.58
C LEU A 350 2.50 1.74 -13.21
N ARG A 351 2.15 1.89 -11.94
CA ARG A 351 1.46 3.06 -11.40
C ARG A 351 2.48 4.13 -11.03
N THR A 352 2.23 5.35 -11.48
CA THR A 352 3.08 6.51 -11.19
C THR A 352 2.23 7.70 -10.80
N VAL A 353 2.72 8.49 -9.85
CA VAL A 353 2.20 9.83 -9.59
C VAL A 353 2.73 10.78 -10.65
N ASP A 354 1.88 11.69 -11.11
CA ASP A 354 2.25 12.73 -12.05
C ASP A 354 3.20 13.76 -11.43
N ASP A 355 4.18 14.23 -12.20
CA ASP A 355 5.23 15.12 -11.72
C ASP A 355 4.68 16.43 -11.13
N THR A 356 3.55 16.91 -11.65
CA THR A 356 2.87 18.10 -11.14
C THR A 356 2.34 17.89 -9.72
N THR A 357 1.69 16.75 -9.45
CA THR A 357 1.20 16.38 -8.11
C THR A 357 2.35 16.21 -7.12
N ILE A 358 3.47 15.62 -7.56
CA ILE A 358 4.67 15.50 -6.72
C ILE A 358 5.22 16.89 -6.40
N LYS A 359 5.36 17.74 -7.43
CA LYS A 359 5.89 19.10 -7.26
C LYS A 359 5.00 19.96 -6.36
N HIS A 360 3.69 19.79 -6.48
CA HIS A 360 2.71 20.43 -5.60
C HIS A 360 2.99 20.11 -4.13
N ALA A 361 3.17 18.83 -3.79
CA ALA A 361 3.47 18.41 -2.42
C ALA A 361 4.80 19.00 -1.91
N GLU A 362 5.83 19.01 -2.75
CA GLU A 362 7.12 19.63 -2.42
C GLU A 362 6.98 21.13 -2.11
N VAL A 363 6.29 21.87 -2.97
CA VAL A 363 6.11 23.31 -2.82
C VAL A 363 5.27 23.62 -1.57
N GLN A 364 4.23 22.83 -1.29
CA GLN A 364 3.44 22.98 -0.07
C GLN A 364 4.30 22.81 1.20
N MET A 365 5.19 21.82 1.22
CA MET A 365 6.13 21.63 2.34
C MET A 365 7.17 22.75 2.44
N GLN A 366 7.63 23.30 1.31
CA GLN A 366 8.54 24.45 1.29
C GLN A 366 7.89 25.70 1.89
N PHE A 367 6.64 26.00 1.52
CA PHE A 367 5.91 27.10 2.13
C PHE A 367 5.68 26.90 3.63
N LYS A 368 5.35 25.68 4.06
CA LYS A 368 5.19 25.34 5.48
C LYS A 368 6.49 25.56 6.26
N ALA A 369 7.64 25.13 5.71
CA ALA A 369 8.94 25.33 6.32
C ALA A 369 9.33 26.82 6.38
N ALA A 370 9.06 27.59 5.32
CA ALA A 370 9.31 29.03 5.31
C ALA A 370 8.48 29.76 6.37
N GLN A 371 7.20 29.41 6.51
CA GLN A 371 6.33 29.98 7.53
C GLN A 371 6.83 29.67 8.96
N GLN A 372 7.23 28.43 9.23
CA GLN A 372 7.79 28.05 10.53
C GLN A 372 9.07 28.81 10.87
N GLN A 373 9.95 29.07 9.90
CA GLN A 373 11.16 29.87 10.12
C GLN A 373 10.82 31.32 10.48
N ILE A 374 9.83 31.91 9.81
CA ILE A 374 9.33 33.27 10.10
C ILE A 374 8.72 33.34 11.50
N ASP A 375 7.87 32.36 11.85
CA ASP A 375 7.22 32.28 13.17
C ASP A 375 8.26 32.15 14.28
N THR A 376 9.28 31.30 14.07
CA THR A 376 10.40 31.13 15.01
C THR A 376 11.18 32.43 15.19
N ALA A 377 11.58 33.10 14.10
CA ALA A 377 12.32 34.36 14.16
C ALA A 377 11.53 35.47 14.91
N THR A 378 10.23 35.55 14.67
CA THR A 378 9.34 36.53 15.31
C THR A 378 9.18 36.23 16.81
N SER A 379 9.08 34.94 17.19
CA SER A 379 8.96 34.52 18.60
C SER A 379 10.22 34.80 19.44
N THR A 380 11.39 34.87 18.81
CA THR A 380 12.68 35.17 19.47
C THR A 380 12.92 36.66 19.75
N GLY A 381 11.97 37.55 19.43
CA GLY A 381 12.07 38.98 19.73
C GLY A 381 13.11 39.74 18.89
N LEU A 382 13.65 39.11 17.85
CA LEU A 382 14.43 39.79 16.82
C LEU A 382 13.49 40.69 16.03
N ASP A 383 13.74 42.01 16.09
CA ASP A 383 13.05 42.96 15.22
C ASP A 383 13.43 42.61 13.77
N LEU A 384 12.48 42.02 13.04
CA LEU A 384 12.70 41.58 11.67
C LEU A 384 13.03 42.82 10.84
N PRO A 385 14.22 42.90 10.21
CA PRO A 385 14.55 44.01 9.33
C PRO A 385 13.44 44.22 8.30
N HIS A 386 13.24 45.44 7.81
CA HIS A 386 12.20 45.75 6.81
C HIS A 386 12.27 44.83 5.56
N ALA A 387 13.48 44.37 5.20
CA ALA A 387 13.72 43.36 4.18
C ALA A 387 13.10 41.97 4.50
N MET A 388 13.09 41.57 5.78
CA MET A 388 12.47 40.32 6.22
C MET A 388 10.95 40.42 6.29
N LYS A 389 10.40 41.60 6.65
CA LYS A 389 8.95 41.84 6.60
C LYS A 389 8.41 41.83 5.16
N SER A 390 9.10 42.51 4.24
CA SER A 390 8.77 42.45 2.81
C SER A 390 8.96 41.04 2.22
N PHE A 391 9.94 40.27 2.70
CA PHE A 391 10.07 38.84 2.37
C PHE A 391 8.88 38.01 2.88
N GLN A 392 8.45 38.20 4.13
CA GLN A 392 7.27 37.55 4.69
C GLN A 392 6.00 37.85 3.88
N ASP A 393 5.79 39.12 3.53
CA ASP A 393 4.66 39.54 2.69
C ASP A 393 4.74 38.91 1.30
N ARG A 394 5.94 38.80 0.72
CA ARG A 394 6.14 38.12 -0.56
C ARG A 394 5.85 36.62 -0.46
N ILE A 395 6.32 35.93 0.57
CA ILE A 395 6.05 34.51 0.78
C ILE A 395 4.55 34.26 0.93
N LYS A 396 3.86 35.11 1.70
CA LYS A 396 2.41 35.03 1.87
C LYS A 396 1.66 35.23 0.55
N PHE A 397 2.03 36.25 -0.22
CA PHE A 397 1.45 36.50 -1.54
C PHE A 397 1.66 35.30 -2.48
N GLU A 398 2.88 34.77 -2.55
CA GLU A 398 3.19 33.60 -3.38
C GLU A 398 2.44 32.35 -2.92
N TYR A 399 2.27 32.18 -1.61
CA TYR A 399 1.49 31.08 -1.05
C TYR A 399 0.01 31.17 -1.43
N ASP A 400 -0.59 32.35 -1.32
CA ASP A 400 -1.99 32.57 -1.69
C ASP A 400 -2.20 32.36 -3.20
N ALA A 401 -1.29 32.88 -4.04
CA ALA A 401 -1.32 32.66 -5.49
C ALA A 401 -1.13 31.17 -5.86
N PHE A 402 -0.23 30.49 -5.18
CA PHE A 402 -0.03 29.04 -5.34
C PHE A 402 -1.30 28.28 -4.95
N LYS A 403 -1.92 28.60 -3.81
CA LYS A 403 -3.15 27.96 -3.36
C LYS A 403 -4.29 28.13 -4.37
N GLN A 404 -4.45 29.32 -4.95
CA GLN A 404 -5.42 29.56 -6.01
C GLN A 404 -5.13 28.69 -7.24
N THR A 405 -3.87 28.63 -7.68
CA THR A 405 -3.44 27.78 -8.81
C THR A 405 -3.77 26.30 -8.57
N VAL A 406 -3.63 25.84 -7.32
CA VAL A 406 -3.94 24.47 -6.91
C VAL A 406 -5.45 24.20 -6.94
N GLU A 407 -6.26 25.14 -6.45
CA GLU A 407 -7.73 25.03 -6.48
C GLU A 407 -8.24 24.96 -7.94
N GLU A 408 -7.69 25.79 -8.83
CA GLU A 408 -7.98 25.77 -10.26
C GLU A 408 -7.58 24.43 -10.90
N TRP A 409 -6.39 23.94 -10.60
CA TRP A 409 -5.91 22.64 -11.09
C TRP A 409 -6.78 21.47 -10.59
N GLN A 410 -7.18 21.46 -9.32
CA GLN A 410 -8.07 20.44 -8.76
C GLN A 410 -9.46 20.46 -9.42
N SER A 411 -10.00 21.66 -9.65
CA SER A 411 -11.24 21.88 -10.40
C SER A 411 -11.16 21.27 -11.81
N LEU A 412 -10.10 21.59 -12.57
CA LEU A 412 -9.89 21.04 -13.91
C LEU A 412 -9.74 19.51 -13.91
N LYS A 413 -9.03 18.95 -12.91
CA LYS A 413 -8.87 17.50 -12.75
C LYS A 413 -10.21 16.82 -12.45
N ALA A 414 -11.03 17.42 -11.58
CA ALA A 414 -12.38 16.93 -11.26
C ALA A 414 -13.29 16.96 -12.49
N GLN A 415 -13.29 18.06 -13.25
CA GLN A 415 -14.02 18.19 -14.51
C GLN A 415 -13.59 17.12 -15.53
N THR A 416 -12.27 16.88 -15.65
CA THR A 416 -11.73 15.84 -16.54
C THR A 416 -12.21 14.44 -16.16
N ILE A 417 -12.21 14.12 -14.87
CA ILE A 417 -12.71 12.83 -14.38
C ILE A 417 -14.21 12.69 -14.67
N GLU A 418 -14.99 13.75 -14.47
CA GLU A 418 -16.42 13.73 -14.71
C GLU A 418 -16.74 13.55 -16.20
N MET A 419 -16.06 14.30 -17.08
CA MET A 419 -16.20 14.12 -18.54
C MET A 419 -15.87 12.70 -18.98
N LYS A 420 -14.80 12.08 -18.45
CA LYS A 420 -14.45 10.68 -18.75
C LYS A 420 -15.49 9.68 -18.25
N LYS A 421 -16.12 9.92 -17.10
CA LYS A 421 -17.21 9.07 -16.60
C LYS A 421 -18.43 9.15 -17.51
N ILE A 422 -18.80 10.36 -17.92
CA ILE A 422 -19.91 10.59 -18.85
C ILE A 422 -19.64 9.88 -20.18
N GLU A 423 -18.46 10.09 -20.77
CA GLU A 423 -18.07 9.42 -22.02
C GLU A 423 -18.13 7.88 -21.90
N CYS A 424 -17.65 7.33 -20.78
CA CYS A 424 -17.72 5.90 -20.52
C CYS A 424 -19.17 5.39 -20.41
N ALA A 425 -20.01 6.12 -19.68
CA ALA A 425 -21.43 5.80 -19.51
C ALA A 425 -22.19 5.87 -20.84
N ASP A 426 -21.84 6.81 -21.71
CA ASP A 426 -22.45 6.96 -23.03
C ASP A 426 -22.03 5.83 -23.97
N ARG A 427 -20.74 5.47 -24.01
CA ARG A 427 -20.28 4.29 -24.75
C ARG A 427 -20.91 2.99 -24.26
N LEU A 428 -21.10 2.83 -22.94
CA LEU A 428 -21.78 1.66 -22.39
C LEU A 428 -23.25 1.59 -22.82
N ARG A 429 -23.95 2.73 -22.84
CA ARG A 429 -25.32 2.83 -23.34
C ARG A 429 -25.41 2.48 -24.83
N GLU A 430 -24.50 3.00 -25.65
CA GLU A 430 -24.44 2.70 -27.08
C GLU A 430 -24.26 1.19 -27.35
N VAL A 431 -23.40 0.52 -26.58
CA VAL A 431 -23.19 -0.94 -26.68
C VAL A 431 -24.43 -1.72 -26.23
N ASP A 432 -25.09 -1.30 -25.16
CA ASP A 432 -26.31 -1.96 -24.65
C ASP A 432 -27.46 -1.85 -25.65
N ASP A 433 -27.68 -0.67 -26.24
CA ASP A 433 -28.71 -0.45 -27.24
C ASP A 433 -28.46 -1.26 -28.52
N LYS A 434 -27.19 -1.34 -28.96
CA LYS A 434 -26.81 -2.19 -30.08
C LYS A 434 -27.07 -3.67 -29.80
N LEU A 435 -26.71 -4.15 -28.61
CA LEU A 435 -26.96 -5.54 -28.21
C LEU A 435 -28.45 -5.84 -28.16
N LYS A 436 -29.27 -4.96 -27.59
CA LYS A 436 -30.73 -5.10 -27.58
C LYS A 436 -31.32 -5.21 -28.99
N HIS A 437 -30.86 -4.36 -29.90
CA HIS A 437 -31.28 -4.41 -31.31
C HIS A 437 -30.90 -5.72 -31.99
N ASP A 438 -29.66 -6.19 -31.77
CA ASP A 438 -29.18 -7.45 -32.34
C ASP A 438 -29.91 -8.66 -31.74
N TYR A 439 -30.23 -8.65 -30.43
CA TYR A 439 -31.06 -9.67 -29.79
C TYR A 439 -32.47 -9.70 -30.38
N ALA A 440 -33.12 -8.54 -30.55
CA ALA A 440 -34.45 -8.47 -31.14
C ALA A 440 -34.49 -9.03 -32.57
N LYS A 441 -33.46 -8.77 -33.38
CA LYS A 441 -33.32 -9.38 -34.72
C LYS A 441 -33.18 -10.89 -34.67
N ILE A 442 -32.40 -11.42 -33.72
CA ILE A 442 -32.25 -12.87 -33.55
C ILE A 442 -33.57 -13.50 -33.12
N GLU A 443 -34.28 -12.88 -32.17
CA GLU A 443 -35.60 -13.33 -31.73
C GLU A 443 -36.60 -13.36 -32.89
N GLN A 444 -36.65 -12.30 -33.70
CA GLN A 444 -37.49 -12.27 -34.90
C GLN A 444 -37.14 -13.40 -35.87
N LYS A 445 -35.85 -13.65 -36.12
CA LYS A 445 -35.41 -14.78 -36.96
C LYS A 445 -35.85 -16.12 -36.39
N ILE A 446 -35.77 -16.33 -35.07
CA ILE A 446 -36.22 -17.57 -34.42
C ILE A 446 -37.73 -17.74 -34.62
N LEU A 447 -38.52 -16.69 -34.44
CA LEU A 447 -39.96 -16.71 -34.68
C LEU A 447 -40.31 -17.02 -36.15
N GLU A 448 -39.58 -16.43 -37.09
CA GLU A 448 -39.71 -16.73 -38.52
C GLU A 448 -39.36 -18.18 -38.83
N HIS A 449 -38.26 -18.72 -38.27
CA HIS A 449 -37.89 -20.14 -38.44
C HIS A 449 -38.97 -21.07 -37.89
N ASN A 450 -39.55 -20.76 -36.72
CA ASN A 450 -40.65 -21.53 -36.14
C ASN A 450 -41.89 -21.51 -37.06
N SER A 451 -42.25 -20.34 -37.58
CA SER A 451 -43.37 -20.20 -38.53
C SER A 451 -43.14 -21.00 -39.82
N ASN A 452 -41.92 -20.95 -40.36
CA ASN A 452 -41.52 -21.70 -41.55
C ASN A 452 -41.56 -23.22 -41.29
N LEU A 453 -41.09 -23.68 -40.13
CA LEU A 453 -41.16 -25.07 -39.70
C LEU A 453 -42.61 -25.55 -39.61
N LYS A 454 -43.49 -24.78 -38.95
CA LYS A 454 -44.92 -25.10 -38.88
C LYS A 454 -45.57 -25.19 -40.26
N THR A 455 -45.20 -24.29 -41.17
CA THR A 455 -45.67 -24.32 -42.56
C THR A 455 -45.18 -25.56 -43.31
N ALA A 456 -43.92 -25.96 -43.12
CA ALA A 456 -43.35 -27.17 -43.69
C ALA A 456 -43.98 -28.46 -43.13
N PHE A 457 -44.30 -28.51 -41.83
CA PHE A 457 -45.01 -29.64 -41.23
C PHE A 457 -46.45 -29.76 -41.77
N ARG A 458 -47.13 -28.64 -41.99
CA ARG A 458 -48.46 -28.62 -42.62
C ARG A 458 -48.45 -29.14 -44.06
N SER A 459 -47.40 -28.88 -44.83
CA SER A 459 -47.33 -29.33 -46.24
C SER A 459 -47.19 -30.85 -46.43
N ILE A 460 -46.74 -31.56 -45.39
CA ILE A 460 -46.62 -33.03 -45.37
C ILE A 460 -47.76 -33.73 -44.58
N GLY A 461 -48.80 -32.99 -44.17
CA GLY A 461 -49.96 -33.56 -43.46
C GLY A 461 -49.73 -33.91 -41.99
N ALA A 462 -48.65 -33.44 -41.36
CA ALA A 462 -48.37 -33.66 -39.95
C ALA A 462 -49.20 -32.71 -39.05
N ASN A 463 -49.78 -33.25 -37.97
CA ASN A 463 -50.65 -32.51 -37.05
C ASN A 463 -49.88 -31.42 -36.27
N GLU A 464 -50.51 -30.28 -36.00
CA GLU A 464 -49.87 -29.08 -35.40
C GLU A 464 -49.22 -29.31 -34.03
N LYS A 465 -49.58 -30.39 -33.32
CA LYS A 465 -48.97 -30.76 -32.03
C LYS A 465 -47.55 -31.35 -32.16
N ALA A 466 -47.11 -31.71 -33.37
CA ALA A 466 -45.78 -32.26 -33.63
C ALA A 466 -44.73 -31.21 -34.04
N ALA A 467 -45.15 -29.96 -34.28
CA ALA A 467 -44.33 -28.80 -34.65
C ALA A 467 -44.26 -27.78 -33.51
#